data_AF-A8YJG6-F1
#
_entry.id   AF-A8YJG6-F1
#
_cell.length_a   1.000
_cell.length_b   1.000
_cell.length_c   1.000
_cell.angle_alpha   90.00
_cell.angle_beta   90.00
_cell.angle_gamma   90.00
#
_symmetry.space_group_name_H-M   'P 1'
#
loop_
_entity.id
_entity.type
_entity.pdbx_description
1 polymer ?
#
loop_
_entity_poly.entity_id
_entity_poly.type
_entity_poly.pdbx_seq_one_letter_code
_entity_poly.pdbx_strand_id
1 'polypeptide(L)'
;MLSPENQDSDITINNEFPKPVCGDENITDTYYKVVVTDEDSLERVKNNFCRDAVVNDGNIQVATFRDLNRAQELQRQLIKYFNQVKITQGVIDTSPDPEPVYSPVPQRTVNSISRSEAVDLIERWLKAKRDIYGPSYQTYLGEELLTGKAYNDKIKRSDGQESSSEWLANNGAYYIYGVQRIDSVNNFTSSGDQATVDVVVTEERTLYNSQGKIDQKNSAFSTSLVRYNLENDEGKWKIANSRTVKNLVRR
;
A
#
# COMPACT_ATOMS: atom_id res chain seq x y z
N MET A 1 27.37 -5.15 -39.21
CA MET A 1 27.28 -5.04 -37.74
C MET A 1 26.09 -4.16 -37.45
N LEU A 2 24.95 -4.79 -37.13
CA LEU A 2 23.68 -4.14 -36.80
C LEU A 2 23.20 -4.76 -35.48
N SER A 3 22.65 -3.89 -34.64
CA SER A 3 22.20 -4.08 -33.26
C SER A 3 21.20 -5.24 -33.10
N PRO A 4 21.14 -5.94 -31.95
CA PRO A 4 19.96 -6.70 -31.60
C PRO A 4 18.85 -5.73 -31.19
N GLU A 5 17.73 -5.84 -31.90
CA GLU A 5 16.47 -5.16 -31.68
C GLU A 5 15.78 -5.62 -30.40
N ASN A 6 15.00 -4.71 -29.82
CA ASN A 6 14.01 -4.95 -28.76
C ASN A 6 13.16 -6.19 -29.07
N GLN A 7 13.18 -7.17 -28.16
CA GLN A 7 12.10 -8.15 -28.06
C GLN A 7 11.17 -7.72 -26.93
N ASP A 8 10.18 -6.93 -27.33
CA ASP A 8 8.90 -6.83 -26.64
C ASP A 8 8.27 -8.23 -26.72
N SER A 9 8.32 -8.99 -25.63
CA SER A 9 7.70 -10.31 -25.58
C SER A 9 6.20 -10.11 -25.40
N ASP A 10 5.51 -10.05 -26.53
CA ASP A 10 4.07 -10.20 -26.65
C ASP A 10 3.68 -11.60 -26.16
N ILE A 11 3.31 -11.71 -24.87
CA ILE A 11 2.92 -12.97 -24.26
C ILE A 11 1.49 -13.27 -24.72
N THR A 12 1.38 -14.14 -25.71
CA THR A 12 0.12 -14.69 -26.21
C THR A 12 -0.66 -15.34 -25.06
N ILE A 13 -1.71 -14.66 -24.58
CA ILE A 13 -2.72 -15.23 -23.69
C ILE A 13 -3.45 -16.32 -24.49
N ASN A 14 -3.49 -17.55 -23.97
CA ASN A 14 -4.28 -18.64 -24.57
C ASN A 14 -5.69 -18.14 -24.97
N ASN A 15 -6.27 -18.66 -26.06
CA ASN A 15 -7.59 -18.33 -26.68
C ASN A 15 -8.83 -18.35 -25.74
N GLU A 16 -8.65 -18.44 -24.43
CA GLU A 16 -9.69 -18.45 -23.42
C GLU A 16 -10.02 -17.04 -22.88
N PHE A 17 -9.14 -16.06 -23.02
CA PHE A 17 -9.36 -14.68 -22.54
C PHE A 17 -8.91 -13.63 -23.57
N PRO A 18 -9.47 -12.40 -23.53
CA PRO A 18 -10.48 -11.92 -22.58
C PRO A 18 -11.90 -12.42 -22.86
N LYS A 19 -12.68 -12.76 -21.81
CA LYS A 19 -14.11 -13.07 -21.93
C LYS A 19 -14.97 -11.82 -21.66
N PRO A 20 -16.12 -11.66 -22.34
CA PRO A 20 -17.04 -10.55 -22.07
C PRO A 20 -17.63 -10.58 -20.66
N VAL A 21 -17.98 -11.79 -20.19
CA VAL A 21 -18.51 -12.07 -18.86
C VAL A 21 -17.83 -13.35 -18.36
N CYS A 22 -17.28 -13.30 -17.16
CA CYS A 22 -16.59 -14.42 -16.55
C CYS A 22 -17.39 -15.10 -15.44
N GLY A 23 -18.28 -14.35 -14.78
CA GLY A 23 -19.09 -14.83 -13.66
C GLY A 23 -20.47 -15.35 -14.05
N ASP A 24 -21.22 -15.79 -13.04
CA ASP A 24 -22.62 -16.16 -13.16
C ASP A 24 -23.53 -14.94 -12.96
N GLU A 25 -24.58 -14.84 -13.77
CA GLU A 25 -25.64 -13.85 -13.59
C GLU A 25 -26.78 -14.39 -12.70
N ASN A 26 -27.52 -13.48 -12.06
CA ASN A 26 -28.72 -13.78 -11.25
C ASN A 26 -28.44 -14.79 -10.12
N ILE A 27 -27.45 -14.48 -9.27
CA ILE A 27 -27.16 -15.28 -8.08
C ILE A 27 -28.19 -14.95 -7.00
N THR A 28 -28.84 -15.97 -6.45
CA THR A 28 -29.95 -15.83 -5.49
C THR A 28 -29.63 -16.32 -4.08
N ASP A 29 -28.50 -17.01 -3.90
CA ASP A 29 -28.14 -17.70 -2.67
C ASP A 29 -26.66 -17.47 -2.31
N THR A 30 -25.91 -18.54 -2.03
CA THR A 30 -24.45 -18.49 -1.79
C THR A 30 -23.70 -18.13 -3.07
N TYR A 31 -22.69 -17.26 -2.94
CA TYR A 31 -21.81 -16.88 -4.04
C TYR A 31 -20.34 -16.84 -3.63
N TYR A 32 -19.45 -16.94 -4.63
CA TYR A 32 -18.01 -16.94 -4.49
C TYR A 32 -17.40 -15.88 -5.42
N LYS A 33 -16.80 -14.83 -4.85
CA LYS A 33 -16.11 -13.75 -5.57
C LYS A 33 -14.64 -14.12 -5.75
N VAL A 34 -14.14 -14.07 -6.98
CA VAL A 34 -12.70 -14.18 -7.27
C VAL A 34 -12.13 -12.77 -7.34
N VAL A 35 -11.16 -12.48 -6.49
CA VAL A 35 -10.65 -11.12 -6.28
C VAL A 35 -9.13 -11.12 -6.43
N VAL A 36 -8.62 -10.20 -7.25
CA VAL A 36 -7.19 -9.88 -7.35
C VAL A 36 -6.91 -8.76 -6.36
N THR A 37 -5.94 -8.99 -5.47
CA THR A 37 -5.55 -8.06 -4.41
C THR A 37 -4.11 -7.56 -4.57
N ASP A 38 -3.53 -7.72 -5.77
CA ASP A 38 -2.28 -7.08 -6.16
C ASP A 38 -2.52 -5.65 -6.66
N GLU A 39 -1.46 -4.83 -6.66
CA GLU A 39 -1.42 -3.49 -7.28
C GLU A 39 -1.49 -3.58 -8.81
N ASP A 40 -2.63 -4.05 -9.30
CA ASP A 40 -2.88 -4.21 -10.72
C ASP A 40 -3.93 -3.22 -11.21
N SER A 41 -3.82 -2.79 -12.47
CA SER A 41 -4.77 -1.85 -13.04
C SER A 41 -6.06 -2.56 -13.44
N LEU A 42 -7.22 -2.03 -13.03
CA LEU A 42 -8.53 -2.55 -13.45
C LEU A 42 -8.60 -2.70 -14.99
N GLU A 43 -8.02 -1.77 -15.73
CA GLU A 43 -7.94 -1.83 -17.20
C GLU A 43 -7.14 -3.03 -17.70
N ARG A 44 -6.01 -3.36 -17.06
CA ARG A 44 -5.22 -4.56 -17.40
C ARG A 44 -6.02 -5.83 -17.16
N VAL A 45 -6.76 -5.90 -16.05
CA VAL A 45 -7.62 -7.05 -15.73
C VAL A 45 -8.76 -7.18 -16.76
N LYS A 46 -9.40 -6.07 -17.14
CA LYS A 46 -10.47 -6.04 -18.14
C LYS A 46 -10.00 -6.43 -19.53
N ASN A 47 -8.84 -5.94 -19.95
CA ASN A 47 -8.33 -6.14 -21.30
C ASN A 47 -7.77 -7.55 -21.52
N ASN A 48 -7.23 -8.18 -20.47
CA ASN A 48 -6.53 -9.45 -20.58
C ASN A 48 -7.30 -10.65 -20.01
N PHE A 49 -8.33 -10.42 -19.19
CA PHE A 49 -9.06 -11.49 -18.50
C PHE A 49 -10.57 -11.31 -18.62
N CYS A 50 -11.19 -10.47 -17.80
CA CYS A 50 -12.64 -10.42 -17.66
C CYS A 50 -13.14 -8.98 -17.77
N ARG A 51 -13.87 -8.68 -18.84
CA ARG A 51 -14.33 -7.29 -19.12
C ARG A 51 -15.32 -6.77 -18.09
N ASP A 52 -16.04 -7.68 -17.44
CA ASP A 52 -16.97 -7.45 -16.34
C ASP A 52 -16.28 -7.29 -14.97
N ALA A 53 -14.94 -7.33 -14.91
CA ALA A 53 -14.22 -7.05 -13.68
C ALA A 53 -14.55 -5.66 -13.14
N VAL A 54 -14.68 -5.53 -11.82
CA VAL A 54 -15.02 -4.26 -11.15
C VAL A 54 -14.18 -4.07 -9.91
N VAL A 55 -13.94 -2.81 -9.55
CA VAL A 55 -13.35 -2.51 -8.24
C VAL A 55 -14.45 -2.59 -7.20
N ASN A 56 -14.25 -3.42 -6.18
CA ASN A 56 -15.14 -3.57 -5.05
C ASN A 56 -14.30 -3.64 -3.77
N ASP A 57 -14.63 -2.84 -2.77
CA ASP A 57 -13.90 -2.74 -1.50
C ASP A 57 -12.37 -2.60 -1.68
N GLY A 58 -11.95 -1.74 -2.61
CA GLY A 58 -10.54 -1.46 -2.91
C GLY A 58 -9.76 -2.59 -3.61
N ASN A 59 -10.43 -3.69 -3.99
CA ASN A 59 -9.81 -4.80 -4.71
C ASN A 59 -10.49 -5.00 -6.07
N ILE A 60 -9.82 -5.67 -7.01
CA ILE A 60 -10.41 -5.99 -8.32
C ILE A 60 -11.16 -7.31 -8.22
N GLN A 61 -12.49 -7.24 -8.11
CA GLN A 61 -13.36 -8.39 -8.26
C GLN A 61 -13.41 -8.77 -9.74
N VAL A 62 -12.81 -9.91 -10.09
CA VAL A 62 -12.70 -10.39 -11.47
C VAL A 62 -14.01 -11.02 -11.94
N ALA A 63 -14.64 -11.82 -11.08
CA ALA A 63 -15.90 -12.51 -11.37
C ALA A 63 -16.58 -13.01 -10.08
N THR A 64 -17.86 -13.33 -10.17
CA THR A 64 -18.64 -13.98 -9.10
C THR A 64 -19.26 -15.28 -9.60
N PHE A 65 -19.22 -16.36 -8.81
CA PHE A 65 -19.75 -17.67 -9.19
C PHE A 65 -20.74 -18.21 -8.15
N ARG A 66 -21.69 -19.03 -8.59
CA ARG A 66 -22.53 -19.86 -7.70
C ARG A 66 -21.81 -21.11 -7.22
N ASP A 67 -20.86 -21.60 -8.02
CA ASP A 67 -20.12 -22.84 -7.77
C ASP A 67 -18.67 -22.56 -7.36
N LEU A 68 -18.24 -23.14 -6.23
CA LEU A 68 -16.89 -22.97 -5.69
C LEU A 68 -15.81 -23.56 -6.60
N ASN A 69 -16.07 -24.67 -7.29
CA ASN A 69 -15.07 -25.30 -8.17
C ASN A 69 -14.76 -24.40 -9.38
N ARG A 70 -15.79 -23.74 -9.93
CA ARG A 70 -15.61 -22.74 -11.01
C ARG A 70 -14.85 -21.51 -10.53
N ALA A 71 -15.12 -21.02 -9.32
CA ALA A 71 -14.34 -19.94 -8.72
C ALA A 71 -12.87 -20.34 -8.51
N GLN A 72 -12.61 -21.57 -8.04
CA GLN A 72 -11.26 -22.12 -7.88
C GLN A 72 -10.54 -22.31 -9.21
N GLU A 73 -11.24 -22.70 -10.27
CA GLU A 73 -10.62 -22.84 -11.59
C GLU A 73 -10.17 -21.50 -12.14
N LEU A 74 -11.02 -20.46 -12.06
CA LEU A 74 -10.61 -19.11 -12.43
C LEU A 74 -9.44 -18.63 -11.54
N GLN A 75 -9.48 -18.89 -10.24
CA GLN A 75 -8.38 -18.56 -9.33
C GLN A 75 -7.06 -19.22 -9.76
N ARG A 76 -7.07 -20.52 -10.11
CA ARG A 76 -5.86 -21.25 -10.57
C ARG A 76 -5.29 -20.66 -11.86
N GLN A 77 -6.15 -20.17 -12.75
CA GLN A 77 -5.70 -19.51 -13.97
C GLN A 77 -5.08 -18.15 -13.66
N LEU A 78 -5.70 -17.36 -12.78
CA LEU A 78 -5.23 -16.02 -12.41
C LEU A 78 -3.94 -16.05 -11.56
N ILE A 79 -3.73 -17.03 -10.69
CA ILE A 79 -2.50 -17.14 -9.88
C ILE A 79 -1.23 -17.28 -10.74
N LYS A 80 -1.36 -17.67 -12.02
CA LYS A 80 -0.23 -17.68 -12.97
C LYS A 80 0.25 -16.27 -13.36
N TYR A 81 -0.60 -15.26 -13.19
CA TYR A 81 -0.37 -13.89 -13.63
C TYR A 81 -0.39 -12.87 -12.48
N PHE A 82 -1.01 -13.23 -11.36
CA PHE A 82 -1.17 -12.41 -10.17
C PHE A 82 -0.64 -13.16 -8.96
N ASN A 83 0.12 -12.47 -8.12
CA ASN A 83 0.71 -13.00 -6.89
C ASN A 83 -0.34 -13.18 -5.77
N GLN A 84 -1.43 -12.41 -5.77
CA GLN A 84 -2.48 -12.47 -4.76
C GLN A 84 -3.88 -12.51 -5.38
N VAL A 85 -4.43 -13.74 -5.46
CA VAL A 85 -5.81 -14.00 -5.87
C VAL A 85 -6.55 -14.74 -4.76
N LYS A 86 -7.69 -14.22 -4.32
CA LYS A 86 -8.49 -14.79 -3.23
C LYS A 86 -9.91 -15.12 -3.70
N ILE A 87 -10.53 -16.07 -3.01
CA ILE A 87 -11.97 -16.34 -3.13
C ILE A 87 -12.65 -15.90 -1.84
N THR A 88 -13.68 -15.07 -1.96
CA THR A 88 -14.52 -14.64 -0.84
C THR A 88 -15.93 -15.19 -1.01
N GLN A 89 -16.46 -15.86 0.01
CA GLN A 89 -17.83 -16.38 0.01
C GLN A 89 -18.81 -15.35 0.61
N GLY A 90 -20.01 -15.26 0.04
CA GLY A 90 -21.14 -14.52 0.61
C GLY A 90 -22.46 -15.27 0.44
N VAL A 91 -23.51 -14.81 1.12
CA VAL A 91 -24.88 -15.35 1.04
C VAL A 91 -25.85 -14.19 0.81
N ILE A 92 -26.78 -14.39 -0.12
CA ILE A 92 -27.88 -13.44 -0.39
C ILE A 92 -29.09 -13.95 0.39
N ASP A 93 -29.42 -13.28 1.49
CA ASP A 93 -30.58 -13.62 2.31
C ASP A 93 -31.83 -12.96 1.70
N THR A 94 -32.74 -13.77 1.16
CA THR A 94 -34.00 -13.31 0.58
C THR A 94 -35.23 -13.69 1.41
N SER A 95 -35.11 -13.96 2.72
CA SER A 95 -36.30 -14.23 3.54
C SER A 95 -36.91 -12.95 4.11
N PRO A 96 -38.23 -12.70 3.93
CA PRO A 96 -38.94 -11.73 4.75
C PRO A 96 -39.36 -12.36 6.10
N ASP A 97 -39.56 -11.51 7.12
CA ASP A 97 -40.29 -11.73 8.40
C ASP A 97 -39.45 -12.01 9.69
N PRO A 98 -39.96 -11.69 10.90
CA PRO A 98 -40.33 -10.38 11.46
C PRO A 98 -39.33 -9.87 12.53
N GLU A 99 -39.42 -8.58 12.88
CA GLU A 99 -38.58 -7.88 13.85
C GLU A 99 -38.53 -8.49 15.27
N PRO A 100 -37.34 -8.50 15.88
CA PRO A 100 -37.16 -8.08 17.25
C PRO A 100 -36.46 -6.70 17.26
N VAL A 101 -37.14 -5.72 17.84
CA VAL A 101 -36.61 -4.36 18.07
C VAL A 101 -35.39 -4.44 18.98
N TYR A 102 -34.21 -4.44 18.36
CA TYR A 102 -32.97 -4.03 19.02
C TYR A 102 -32.56 -2.71 18.40
N SER A 103 -32.71 -1.64 19.19
CA SER A 103 -32.08 -0.36 18.91
C SER A 103 -30.60 -0.62 18.59
N PRO A 104 -30.08 -0.20 17.42
CA PRO A 104 -28.66 -0.31 17.17
C PRO A 104 -27.96 0.62 18.16
N VAL A 105 -27.25 0.02 19.12
CA VAL A 105 -26.10 0.69 19.71
C VAL A 105 -25.25 1.15 18.53
N PRO A 106 -24.86 2.43 18.42
CA PRO A 106 -24.02 2.86 17.33
C PRO A 106 -22.69 2.12 17.45
N GLN A 107 -22.58 1.00 16.75
CA GLN A 107 -21.29 0.41 16.44
C GLN A 107 -20.62 1.45 15.56
N ARG A 108 -19.72 2.25 16.15
CA ARG A 108 -18.69 2.92 15.37
C ARG A 108 -18.07 1.80 14.54
N THR A 109 -18.36 1.78 13.24
CA THR A 109 -17.58 1.04 12.27
C THR A 109 -16.18 1.64 12.34
N VAL A 110 -15.35 1.09 13.22
CA VAL A 110 -13.94 1.42 13.27
C VAL A 110 -13.38 0.78 12.01
N ASN A 111 -13.37 1.55 10.93
CA ASN A 111 -12.79 1.15 9.66
C ASN A 111 -11.28 0.99 9.90
N SER A 112 -10.89 -0.20 10.37
CA SER A 112 -9.50 -0.55 10.56
C SER A 112 -8.82 -0.44 9.21
N ILE A 113 -7.67 0.24 9.15
CA ILE A 113 -6.89 0.35 7.92
C ILE A 113 -6.62 -1.03 7.33
N SER A 114 -6.71 -1.13 6.02
CA SER A 114 -6.27 -2.30 5.27
C SER A 114 -4.74 -2.30 5.09
N ARG A 115 -4.20 -3.45 4.67
CA ARG A 115 -2.76 -3.58 4.39
C ARG A 115 -2.31 -2.65 3.26
N SER A 116 -3.12 -2.49 2.20
CA SER A 116 -2.81 -1.61 1.07
C SER A 116 -2.81 -0.15 1.48
N GLU A 117 -3.85 0.31 2.19
CA GLU A 117 -3.90 1.69 2.69
C GLU A 117 -2.70 2.03 3.61
N ALA A 118 -2.25 1.06 4.41
CA ALA A 118 -1.05 1.20 5.23
C ALA A 118 0.23 1.34 4.39
N VAL A 119 0.34 0.58 3.30
CA VAL A 119 1.46 0.65 2.35
C VAL A 119 1.43 1.98 1.60
N ASP A 120 0.28 2.39 1.06
CA ASP A 120 0.09 3.67 0.37
C ASP A 120 0.49 4.86 1.26
N LEU A 121 0.15 4.79 2.56
CA LEU A 121 0.57 5.80 3.53
C LEU A 121 2.09 5.85 3.68
N ILE A 122 2.77 4.70 3.72
CA ILE A 122 4.22 4.62 3.81
C ILE A 122 4.87 5.09 2.51
N GLU A 123 4.33 4.76 1.34
CA GLU A 123 4.85 5.24 0.06
C GLU A 123 4.75 6.75 -0.07
N ARG A 124 3.60 7.33 0.28
CA ARG A 124 3.43 8.79 0.35
C ARG A 124 4.43 9.42 1.32
N TRP A 125 4.69 8.78 2.45
CA TRP A 125 5.72 9.23 3.39
C TRP A 125 7.13 9.16 2.78
N LEU A 126 7.51 8.06 2.13
CA LEU A 126 8.82 7.94 1.48
C LEU A 126 9.01 9.01 0.40
N LYS A 127 7.98 9.26 -0.41
CA LYS A 127 7.98 10.34 -1.41
C LYS A 127 8.11 11.72 -0.77
N ALA A 128 7.32 12.00 0.27
CA ALA A 128 7.35 13.28 0.98
C ALA A 128 8.70 13.58 1.64
N LYS A 129 9.46 12.55 2.08
CA LYS A 129 10.82 12.74 2.62
C LYS A 129 11.73 13.50 1.65
N ARG A 130 11.53 13.36 0.33
CA ARG A 130 12.33 14.05 -0.69
C ARG A 130 12.16 15.56 -0.61
N ASP A 131 10.95 16.02 -0.35
CA ASP A 131 10.60 17.45 -0.31
C ASP A 131 10.78 18.04 1.11
N ILE A 132 10.57 17.22 2.15
CA ILE A 132 10.74 17.61 3.56
C ILE A 132 12.22 17.72 3.92
N TYR A 133 13.03 16.72 3.55
CA TYR A 133 14.45 16.66 3.89
C TYR A 133 15.35 17.12 2.75
N GLY A 134 14.79 17.43 1.59
CA GLY A 134 15.49 18.07 0.48
C GLY A 134 15.60 19.59 0.67
N PRO A 135 16.16 20.30 -0.33
CA PRO A 135 16.45 21.73 -0.22
C PRO A 135 15.20 22.61 -0.11
N SER A 136 14.01 22.07 -0.35
CA SER A 136 12.73 22.78 -0.25
C SER A 136 12.13 22.82 1.16
N TYR A 137 12.58 21.95 2.08
CA TYR A 137 12.13 21.88 3.47
C TYR A 137 10.61 21.95 3.67
N GLN A 138 9.83 21.25 2.84
CA GLN A 138 8.36 21.32 2.81
C GLN A 138 7.72 20.53 3.96
N THR A 139 7.89 21.01 5.20
CA THR A 139 7.47 20.33 6.44
C THR A 139 5.96 20.09 6.55
N TYR A 140 5.12 20.88 5.87
CA TYR A 140 3.67 20.70 5.84
C TYR A 140 3.24 19.32 5.31
N LEU A 141 4.03 18.71 4.42
CA LEU A 141 3.78 17.33 3.94
C LEU A 141 3.89 16.31 5.09
N GLY A 142 4.70 16.60 6.10
CA GLY A 142 4.82 15.79 7.30
C GLY A 142 3.61 15.91 8.23
N GLU A 143 2.98 17.09 8.31
CA GLU A 143 1.75 17.31 9.10
C GLU A 143 0.57 16.47 8.60
N GLU A 144 0.53 16.22 7.28
CA GLU A 144 -0.52 15.42 6.67
C GLU A 144 -0.36 13.91 6.90
N LEU A 145 0.87 13.44 7.11
CA LEU A 145 1.26 12.03 7.05
C LEU A 145 1.71 11.47 8.41
N LEU A 146 2.17 12.32 9.32
CA LEU A 146 2.76 11.92 10.59
C LEU A 146 1.94 12.44 11.77
N THR A 147 1.95 11.68 12.86
CA THR A 147 1.44 12.09 14.16
C THR A 147 2.36 11.60 15.28
N GLY A 148 2.05 11.97 16.52
CA GLY A 148 2.73 11.48 17.71
C GLY A 148 4.25 11.60 17.67
N LYS A 149 4.94 10.51 18.00
CA LYS A 149 6.41 10.49 18.08
C LYS A 149 7.08 10.73 16.72
N ALA A 150 6.55 10.14 15.65
CA ALA A 150 7.10 10.31 14.32
C ALA A 150 7.07 11.79 13.91
N TYR A 151 5.94 12.49 14.12
CA TYR A 151 5.84 13.91 13.84
C TYR A 151 6.88 14.72 14.62
N ASN A 152 6.95 14.51 15.95
CA ASN A 152 7.86 15.25 16.81
C ASN A 152 9.33 15.07 16.42
N ASP A 153 9.77 13.82 16.22
CA ASP A 153 11.18 13.55 15.90
C ASP A 153 11.60 14.04 14.51
N LYS A 154 10.64 14.13 13.58
CA LYS A 154 10.92 14.32 12.15
C LYS A 154 10.62 15.72 11.65
N ILE A 155 9.57 16.37 12.15
CA ILE A 155 8.99 17.59 11.58
C ILE A 155 9.12 18.78 12.52
N LYS A 156 8.64 18.66 13.76
CA LYS A 156 8.65 19.78 14.70
C LYS A 156 8.55 19.31 16.13
N ARG A 157 9.44 19.79 16.99
CA ARG A 157 9.35 19.53 18.44
C ARG A 157 8.81 20.74 19.18
N SER A 158 8.12 20.48 20.30
CA SER A 158 7.63 21.51 21.21
C SER A 158 8.51 21.67 22.47
N ASP A 159 9.54 20.83 22.63
CA ASP A 159 10.38 20.77 23.84
C ASP A 159 11.67 21.59 23.75
N GLY A 160 11.81 22.43 22.72
CA GLY A 160 12.98 23.28 22.48
C GLY A 160 14.19 22.56 21.89
N GLN A 161 14.11 21.25 21.63
CA GLN A 161 15.11 20.53 20.82
C GLN A 161 14.75 20.60 19.33
N GLU A 162 15.69 20.34 18.45
CA GLU A 162 15.43 20.30 17.01
C GLU A 162 14.91 18.93 16.58
N SER A 163 13.85 18.91 15.75
CA SER A 163 13.52 17.76 14.92
C SER A 163 14.54 17.57 13.80
N SER A 164 14.47 16.44 13.11
CA SER A 164 15.34 16.15 11.96
C SER A 164 15.22 17.23 10.87
N SER A 165 13.99 17.70 10.57
CA SER A 165 13.79 18.73 9.54
C SER A 165 14.25 20.11 9.99
N GLU A 166 14.06 20.47 11.27
CA GLU A 166 14.55 21.73 11.82
C GLU A 166 16.07 21.79 11.80
N TRP A 167 16.75 20.72 12.21
CA TRP A 167 18.21 20.64 12.16
C TRP A 167 18.73 20.80 10.73
N LEU A 168 18.12 20.12 9.75
CA LEU A 168 18.50 20.22 8.34
C LEU A 168 18.36 21.68 7.84
N ALA A 169 17.20 22.30 8.07
CA ALA A 169 16.94 23.68 7.66
C ALA A 169 17.92 24.68 8.33
N ASN A 170 18.09 24.58 9.65
CA ASN A 170 18.95 25.50 10.42
C ASN A 170 20.44 25.37 10.06
N ASN A 171 20.88 24.19 9.61
CA ASN A 171 22.25 23.95 9.19
C ASN A 171 22.46 24.07 7.67
N GLY A 172 21.42 24.46 6.91
CA GLY A 172 21.45 24.50 5.45
C GLY A 172 21.79 23.15 4.80
N ALA A 173 21.54 22.05 5.53
CA ALA A 173 21.87 20.70 5.10
C ALA A 173 20.62 20.02 4.53
N TYR A 174 20.80 19.19 3.50
CA TYR A 174 19.66 18.54 2.84
C TYR A 174 20.06 17.20 2.23
N TYR A 175 19.09 16.30 2.12
CA TYR A 175 19.25 15.03 1.42
C TYR A 175 18.80 15.13 -0.02
N ILE A 176 19.54 14.48 -0.91
CA ILE A 176 19.02 14.04 -2.21
C ILE A 176 18.77 12.54 -2.12
N TYR A 177 17.58 12.13 -2.52
CA TYR A 177 17.18 10.73 -2.57
C TYR A 177 17.27 10.21 -4.01
N GLY A 178 17.95 9.07 -4.18
CA GLY A 178 17.99 8.27 -5.40
C GLY A 178 16.87 7.25 -5.40
N VAL A 179 17.21 5.97 -5.32
CA VAL A 179 16.23 4.89 -5.13
C VAL A 179 15.46 5.10 -3.82
N GLN A 180 14.13 5.04 -3.88
CA GLN A 180 13.25 4.92 -2.72
C GLN A 180 12.06 4.05 -3.08
N ARG A 181 11.93 2.88 -2.46
CA ARG A 181 10.83 1.95 -2.72
C ARG A 181 10.63 0.96 -1.59
N ILE A 182 9.44 0.39 -1.53
CA ILE A 182 9.13 -0.77 -0.70
C ILE A 182 9.45 -2.02 -1.54
N ASP A 183 10.35 -2.87 -1.05
CA ASP A 183 10.69 -4.13 -1.73
C ASP A 183 9.74 -5.27 -1.32
N SER A 184 9.24 -5.26 -0.09
CA SER A 184 8.26 -6.25 0.40
C SER A 184 7.51 -5.76 1.64
N VAL A 185 6.33 -6.35 1.86
CA VAL A 185 5.51 -6.13 3.06
C VAL A 185 5.44 -7.45 3.82
N ASN A 186 5.99 -7.51 5.03
CA ASN A 186 6.19 -8.77 5.75
C ASN A 186 5.05 -9.05 6.73
N ASN A 187 4.90 -8.23 7.76
CA ASN A 187 3.86 -8.38 8.78
C ASN A 187 2.87 -7.24 8.68
N PHE A 188 1.60 -7.53 8.90
CA PHE A 188 0.55 -6.53 9.00
C PHE A 188 -0.49 -6.98 10.04
N THR A 189 -0.80 -6.10 10.98
CA THR A 189 -1.88 -6.29 11.96
C THR A 189 -2.60 -4.97 12.17
N SER A 190 -3.93 -4.99 12.13
CA SER A 190 -4.77 -3.83 12.46
C SER A 190 -5.75 -4.20 13.57
N SER A 191 -6.05 -3.24 14.44
CA SER A 191 -7.05 -3.37 15.50
C SER A 191 -7.57 -1.99 15.87
N GLY A 192 -8.83 -1.72 15.56
CA GLY A 192 -9.47 -0.42 15.82
C GLY A 192 -8.69 0.72 15.17
N ASP A 193 -8.30 1.71 15.98
CA ASP A 193 -7.61 2.93 15.55
C ASP A 193 -6.08 2.76 15.48
N GLN A 194 -5.56 1.54 15.55
CA GLN A 194 -4.13 1.26 15.44
C GLN A 194 -3.81 0.17 14.41
N ALA A 195 -2.65 0.30 13.77
CA ALA A 195 -2.08 -0.76 12.96
C ALA A 195 -0.56 -0.81 13.07
N THR A 196 0.01 -1.97 12.78
CA THR A 196 1.45 -2.20 12.69
C THR A 196 1.76 -2.87 11.38
N VAL A 197 2.75 -2.36 10.66
CA VAL A 197 3.22 -2.93 9.41
C VAL A 197 4.74 -2.97 9.36
N ASP A 198 5.28 -4.12 8.98
CA ASP A 198 6.71 -4.31 8.75
C ASP A 198 6.96 -4.34 7.24
N VAL A 199 7.78 -3.43 6.74
CA VAL A 199 8.14 -3.34 5.32
C VAL A 199 9.65 -3.40 5.13
N VAL A 200 10.09 -4.02 4.05
CA VAL A 200 11.47 -3.89 3.58
C VAL A 200 11.53 -2.67 2.67
N VAL A 201 12.36 -1.70 3.02
CA VAL A 201 12.53 -0.45 2.27
C VAL A 201 13.96 -0.35 1.79
N THR A 202 14.13 -0.05 0.51
CA THR A 202 15.41 0.36 -0.07
C THR A 202 15.42 1.87 -0.27
N GLU A 203 16.41 2.54 0.31
CA GLU A 203 16.67 3.98 0.14
C GLU A 203 18.14 4.23 -0.21
N GLU A 204 18.36 5.10 -1.19
CA GLU A 204 19.64 5.75 -1.47
C GLU A 204 19.53 7.21 -1.07
N ARG A 205 20.38 7.65 -0.13
CA ARG A 205 20.39 9.02 0.37
C ARG A 205 21.79 9.60 0.32
N THR A 206 21.90 10.83 -0.19
CA THR A 206 23.14 11.61 -0.17
C THR A 206 22.92 12.88 0.63
N LEU A 207 23.65 13.08 1.73
CA LEU A 207 23.57 14.29 2.55
C LEU A 207 24.52 15.35 2.01
N TYR A 208 24.00 16.55 1.81
CA TYR A 208 24.76 17.76 1.46
C TYR A 208 24.76 18.72 2.65
N ASN A 209 25.88 19.38 2.91
CA ASN A 209 25.97 20.44 3.90
C ASN A 209 25.61 21.82 3.29
N SER A 210 25.66 22.89 4.10
CA SER A 210 25.40 24.28 3.67
C SER A 210 26.29 24.79 2.52
N GLN A 211 27.42 24.14 2.25
CA GLN A 211 28.30 24.48 1.13
C GLN A 211 28.03 23.62 -0.12
N GLY A 212 27.01 22.76 -0.11
CA GLY A 212 26.73 21.81 -1.18
C GLY A 212 27.78 20.69 -1.28
N LYS A 213 28.55 20.42 -0.23
CA LYS A 213 29.50 19.31 -0.19
C LYS A 213 28.85 18.06 0.41
N ILE A 214 29.18 16.91 -0.15
CA ILE A 214 28.65 15.62 0.29
C ILE A 214 29.27 15.23 1.65
N ASP A 215 28.41 14.91 2.60
CA ASP A 215 28.78 14.20 3.82
C ASP A 215 28.70 12.69 3.56
N GLN A 216 29.85 12.09 3.23
CA GLN A 216 29.97 10.67 2.92
C GLN A 216 29.60 9.76 4.10
N LYS A 217 29.77 10.21 5.34
CA LYS A 217 29.49 9.40 6.53
C LYS A 217 27.98 9.20 6.75
N ASN A 218 27.19 10.22 6.38
CA ASN A 218 25.74 10.23 6.54
C ASN A 218 24.97 9.90 5.24
N SER A 219 25.70 9.79 4.13
CA SER A 219 25.20 9.24 2.87
C SER A 219 25.23 7.70 2.91
N ALA A 220 24.25 7.04 2.29
CA ALA A 220 24.19 5.58 2.25
C ALA A 220 23.22 5.07 1.18
N PHE A 221 23.52 3.89 0.66
CA PHE A 221 22.53 3.01 0.04
C PHE A 221 22.17 1.91 1.05
N SER A 222 20.90 1.79 1.41
CA SER A 222 20.47 0.82 2.42
C SER A 222 19.14 0.15 2.10
N THR A 223 19.08 -1.14 2.40
CA THR A 223 17.85 -1.93 2.43
C THR A 223 17.60 -2.35 3.87
N SER A 224 16.44 -2.06 4.43
CA SER A 224 16.14 -2.27 5.84
C SER A 224 14.72 -2.74 6.08
N LEU A 225 14.54 -3.64 7.05
CA LEU A 225 13.23 -3.97 7.61
C LEU A 225 12.84 -2.87 8.60
N VAL A 226 11.74 -2.17 8.31
CA VAL A 226 11.23 -1.06 9.09
C VAL A 226 9.83 -1.38 9.59
N ARG A 227 9.61 -1.19 10.89
CA ARG A 227 8.28 -1.28 11.51
C ARG A 227 7.66 0.10 11.59
N TYR A 228 6.47 0.25 11.04
CA TYR A 228 5.63 1.42 11.17
C TYR A 228 4.45 1.11 12.09
N ASN A 229 4.20 2.00 13.04
CA ASN A 229 2.97 1.99 13.82
C ASN A 229 2.11 3.14 13.30
N LEU A 230 0.88 2.81 12.93
CA LEU A 230 -0.09 3.72 12.34
C LEU A 230 -1.22 3.96 13.33
N GLU A 231 -1.79 5.15 13.29
CA GLU A 231 -2.88 5.57 14.15
C GLU A 231 -3.93 6.31 13.33
N ASN A 232 -5.20 6.07 13.65
CA ASN A 232 -6.31 6.86 13.14
C ASN A 232 -6.42 8.15 13.96
N ASP A 233 -6.03 9.27 13.35
CA ASP A 233 -6.08 10.60 13.94
C ASP A 233 -7.28 11.34 13.34
N GLU A 234 -8.38 11.40 14.08
CA GLU A 234 -9.64 12.06 13.70
C GLU A 234 -10.20 11.59 12.34
N GLY A 235 -10.16 10.29 12.07
CA GLY A 235 -10.63 9.70 10.82
C GLY A 235 -9.56 9.61 9.72
N LYS A 236 -8.36 10.15 9.95
CA LYS A 236 -7.24 10.09 8.98
C LYS A 236 -6.11 9.23 9.53
N TRP A 237 -5.76 8.18 8.80
CA TRP A 237 -4.60 7.35 9.15
C TRP A 237 -3.27 8.08 8.93
N LYS A 238 -2.42 8.06 9.96
CA LYS A 238 -1.09 8.68 9.98
C LYS A 238 -0.05 7.75 10.60
N ILE A 239 1.22 7.99 10.31
CA ILE A 239 2.33 7.27 10.93
C ILE A 239 2.62 7.88 12.30
N ALA A 240 2.34 7.15 13.37
CA ALA A 240 2.61 7.57 14.74
C ALA A 240 4.06 7.28 15.16
N ASN A 241 4.66 6.21 14.64
CA ASN A 241 6.05 5.83 14.92
C ASN A 241 6.65 5.02 13.77
N SER A 242 7.98 5.07 13.64
CA SER A 242 8.74 4.23 12.72
C SER A 242 10.07 3.83 13.36
N ARG A 243 10.47 2.55 13.26
CA ARG A 243 11.80 2.10 13.69
C ARG A 243 12.39 1.08 12.74
N THR A 244 13.69 1.17 12.49
CA THR A 244 14.43 0.10 11.82
C THR A 244 14.53 -1.10 12.74
N VAL A 245 13.94 -2.23 12.33
CA VAL A 245 14.04 -3.51 13.04
C VAL A 245 15.39 -4.16 12.72
N LYS A 246 15.79 -4.12 11.44
CA LYS A 246 17.04 -4.73 10.98
C LYS A 246 17.54 -4.03 9.71
N ASN A 247 18.84 -3.78 9.60
CA ASN A 247 19.48 -3.44 8.33
C ASN A 247 19.78 -4.74 7.57
N LEU A 248 19.30 -4.85 6.34
CA LEU A 248 19.55 -6.02 5.47
C LEU A 248 20.77 -5.78 4.59
N VAL A 249 20.90 -4.55 4.06
CA VAL A 249 22.05 -4.09 3.28
C VAL A 249 22.37 -2.66 3.71
N ARG A 250 23.65 -2.33 3.85
CA ARG A 250 24.12 -0.95 3.98
C ARG A 250 25.47 -0.80 3.28
N ARG A 251 25.56 0.17 2.38
CA ARG A 251 26.75 0.52 1.60
C ARG A 251 26.99 2.01 1.71
#